data_AF-A0A1M3EBA6-F1
#
_entry.id   AF-A0A1M3EBA6-F1
#
_cell.length_a   1.000
_cell.length_b   1.000
_cell.length_c   1.000
_cell.angle_alpha   90.00
_cell.angle_beta   90.00
_cell.angle_gamma   90.00
#
_symmetry.space_group_name_H-M   'P 1'
#
loop_
_entity.id
_entity.type
_entity.pdbx_description
1 polymer ?
#
loop_
_entity_poly.entity_id
_entity_poly.type
_entity_poly.pdbx_seq_one_letter_code
_entity_poly.pdbx_strand_id
1 'polypeptide(L)'
;MVGLGIQTLYMFVSNAMGLPITAISTVIFSVVALIFFGAGYYYQTATIPFGKKYFAGFSFSKDIGSVNVIWLLSFAFTVYIVYIISLKSLFWPTYAHDALTSFDLFAKGIAREETLLNSLIMEKRVGPGAAYPPFYSLGVAYFYQIGYENANTISVLFLVFFTISFYAVSRVLLHNSTSAAFFTFMAISIPEFIGQSAINITSCPQAMMVSLSIACFMIWFNQRARINYLNLSAVLMGLAGFLRSETVVYMLPVFTLLAGLFLFKKGIKPAAVARFIILAVLPLALWQIFLKLNAGIMEKFVQIEFSHSFDSQQLATSGRLMSGIIFSAQFFGITPYIGILSLILSLIALKWGKKDLLFFSLICITFALYLLLVNQMKLKFDSMENIIQFSGKRFLFGMAILIWLSLASNRYISLLFDKLHRSLSRKKTL
;
A
#
# COMPACT_ATOMS: atom_id res chain seq x y z
N MET A 1 7.86 -3.73 -5.10
CA MET A 1 7.51 -3.24 -3.73
C MET A 1 8.25 -3.99 -2.64
N VAL A 2 7.97 -5.29 -2.41
CA VAL A 2 8.63 -6.05 -1.34
C VAL A 2 10.15 -6.06 -1.46
N GLY A 3 10.70 -6.27 -2.67
CA GLY A 3 12.15 -6.22 -2.90
C GLY A 3 12.78 -4.88 -2.48
N LEU A 4 12.18 -3.75 -2.89
CA LEU A 4 12.60 -2.42 -2.47
C LEU A 4 12.51 -2.25 -0.94
N GLY A 5 11.47 -2.79 -0.31
CA GLY A 5 11.34 -2.74 1.14
C GLY A 5 12.40 -3.55 1.90
N ILE A 6 12.79 -4.70 1.35
CA ILE A 6 13.89 -5.49 1.91
C ILE A 6 15.22 -4.74 1.74
N GLN A 7 15.43 -4.12 0.58
CA GLN A 7 16.61 -3.28 0.32
C GLN A 7 16.71 -2.12 1.33
N THR A 8 15.61 -1.38 1.54
CA THR A 8 15.63 -0.21 2.44
C THR A 8 15.71 -0.62 3.91
N LEU A 9 15.13 -1.76 4.30
CA LEU A 9 15.35 -2.33 5.63
C LEU A 9 16.80 -2.74 5.85
N TYR A 10 17.45 -3.36 4.86
CA TYR A 10 18.87 -3.68 4.93
C TYR A 10 19.73 -2.42 5.10
N MET A 11 19.50 -1.40 4.28
CA MET A 11 20.22 -0.12 4.37
C MET A 11 20.05 0.52 5.75
N PHE A 12 18.82 0.52 6.26
CA PHE A 12 18.50 1.05 7.58
C PHE A 12 19.20 0.28 8.71
N VAL A 13 19.07 -1.05 8.73
CA VAL A 13 19.69 -1.89 9.78
C VAL A 13 21.20 -1.80 9.72
N SER A 14 21.80 -1.81 8.53
CA SER A 14 23.24 -1.67 8.35
C SER A 14 23.74 -0.35 8.92
N ASN A 15 23.07 0.76 8.59
CA ASN A 15 23.43 2.06 9.14
C ASN A 15 23.22 2.16 10.66
N ALA A 16 22.13 1.60 11.18
CA ALA A 16 21.89 1.53 12.61
C ALA A 16 22.96 0.70 13.36
N MET A 17 23.63 -0.23 12.68
CA MET A 17 24.78 -1.00 13.19
C MET A 17 26.13 -0.28 12.99
N GLY A 18 26.13 0.96 12.49
CA GLY A 18 27.35 1.73 12.23
C GLY A 18 28.05 1.40 10.91
N LEU A 19 27.42 0.63 10.02
CA LEU A 19 27.97 0.31 8.71
C LEU A 19 27.53 1.39 7.68
N PRO A 20 28.45 1.87 6.82
CA PRO A 20 28.10 2.81 5.77
C PRO A 20 27.19 2.17 4.72
N ILE A 21 26.22 2.94 4.25
CA ILE A 21 25.29 2.55 3.20
C ILE A 21 25.95 2.81 1.84
N THR A 22 27.02 2.08 1.51
CA THR A 22 27.73 2.31 0.24
C THR A 22 26.97 1.76 -0.97
N ALA A 23 27.24 2.30 -2.16
CA ALA A 23 26.68 1.75 -3.40
C ALA A 23 27.07 0.27 -3.62
N ILE A 24 28.30 -0.10 -3.23
CA ILE A 24 28.81 -1.47 -3.36
C ILE A 24 28.03 -2.41 -2.42
N SER A 25 27.86 -2.04 -1.15
CA SER A 25 27.16 -2.90 -0.18
C SER A 25 25.69 -3.09 -0.54
N THR A 26 25.03 -2.03 -1.01
CA THR A 26 23.62 -2.09 -1.41
C THR A 26 23.40 -2.93 -2.66
N VAL A 27 24.29 -2.85 -3.66
CA VAL A 27 24.23 -3.68 -4.88
C VAL A 27 24.55 -5.14 -4.57
N ILE A 28 25.60 -5.42 -3.78
CA ILE A 28 25.93 -6.80 -3.36
C ILE A 28 24.73 -7.43 -2.64
N PHE A 29 24.13 -6.71 -1.70
CA PHE A 29 22.95 -7.21 -1.00
C PHE A 29 21.78 -7.47 -1.97
N SER A 30 21.52 -6.58 -2.93
CA SER A 30 20.51 -6.78 -3.97
C SER A 30 20.75 -8.06 -4.79
N VAL A 31 21.98 -8.31 -5.22
CA VAL A 31 22.36 -9.52 -5.98
C VAL A 31 22.19 -10.78 -5.12
N VAL A 32 22.68 -10.76 -3.88
CA VAL A 32 22.55 -11.89 -2.95
C VAL A 32 21.07 -12.18 -2.65
N ALA A 33 20.26 -11.14 -2.42
CA ALA A 33 18.83 -11.28 -2.21
C ALA A 33 18.13 -11.88 -3.43
N LEU A 34 18.46 -11.42 -4.65
CA LEU A 34 17.93 -11.98 -5.89
C LEU A 34 18.29 -13.46 -6.06
N ILE A 35 19.54 -13.84 -5.79
CA ILE A 35 19.99 -15.25 -5.83
C ILE A 35 19.24 -16.07 -4.79
N PHE A 36 19.12 -15.58 -3.55
CA PHE A 36 18.43 -16.28 -2.47
C PHE A 36 16.94 -16.51 -2.79
N PHE A 37 16.23 -15.47 -3.23
CA PHE A 37 14.82 -15.58 -3.62
C PHE A 37 14.64 -16.42 -4.88
N GLY A 38 15.55 -16.31 -5.86
CA GLY A 38 15.55 -17.13 -7.07
C GLY A 38 15.77 -18.61 -6.76
N ALA A 39 16.73 -18.94 -5.89
CA ALA A 39 16.98 -20.29 -5.42
C ALA A 39 15.80 -20.85 -4.61
N GLY A 40 15.21 -20.05 -3.71
CA GLY A 40 14.01 -20.43 -2.98
C GLY A 40 12.80 -20.68 -3.90
N TYR A 41 12.64 -19.85 -4.94
CA TYR A 41 11.62 -20.03 -5.97
C TYR A 41 11.86 -21.30 -6.80
N TYR A 42 13.09 -21.52 -7.27
CA TYR A 42 13.48 -22.72 -7.99
C TYR A 42 13.22 -23.98 -7.14
N TYR A 43 13.64 -23.97 -5.88
CA TYR A 43 13.40 -25.08 -4.97
C TYR A 43 11.91 -25.38 -4.80
N GLN A 44 11.07 -24.36 -4.55
CA GLN A 44 9.62 -24.55 -4.44
C GLN A 44 8.98 -25.11 -5.72
N THR A 45 9.43 -24.68 -6.90
CA THR A 45 8.85 -25.12 -8.18
C THR A 45 9.36 -26.49 -8.61
N ALA A 46 10.61 -26.83 -8.30
CA ALA A 46 11.24 -28.10 -8.66
C ALA A 46 10.84 -29.26 -7.73
N THR A 47 10.72 -29.01 -6.42
CA THR A 47 10.52 -30.08 -5.42
C THR A 47 9.07 -30.26 -4.99
N ILE A 48 8.21 -29.24 -5.12
CA ILE A 48 6.82 -29.33 -4.68
C ILE A 48 5.95 -29.65 -5.90
N PRO A 49 5.26 -30.82 -5.98
CA PRO A 49 4.34 -31.15 -7.08
C PRO A 49 3.24 -30.09 -7.28
N PHE A 50 2.94 -29.37 -6.21
CA PHE A 50 2.03 -28.22 -6.17
C PHE A 50 2.55 -27.02 -6.99
N GLY A 51 3.87 -26.78 -7.06
CA GLY A 51 4.47 -25.70 -7.87
C GLY A 51 4.17 -25.85 -9.35
N LYS A 52 4.26 -27.08 -9.90
CA LYS A 52 3.84 -27.38 -11.28
C LYS A 52 2.36 -27.08 -11.53
N LYS A 53 1.47 -27.32 -10.56
CA LYS A 53 0.01 -27.13 -10.71
C LYS A 53 -0.44 -25.66 -10.70
N TYR A 54 0.28 -24.77 -10.01
CA TYR A 54 -0.05 -23.34 -9.94
C TYR A 54 0.75 -22.48 -10.95
N PHE A 55 1.93 -22.92 -11.36
CA PHE A 55 2.75 -22.22 -12.36
C PHE A 55 2.63 -22.78 -13.79
N ALA A 56 2.02 -23.95 -14.01
CA ALA A 56 1.48 -24.33 -15.33
C ALA A 56 0.26 -23.47 -15.76
N GLY A 57 0.00 -22.36 -15.06
CA GLY A 57 -1.22 -21.57 -15.12
C GLY A 57 -1.23 -20.44 -16.15
N PHE A 58 -0.21 -20.29 -16.99
CA PHE A 58 -0.32 -19.48 -18.20
C PHE A 58 -0.29 -20.40 -19.42
N SER A 59 -1.47 -20.78 -19.88
CA SER A 59 -1.63 -21.45 -21.16
C SER A 59 -2.06 -20.36 -22.11
N PHE A 60 -1.14 -19.88 -22.94
CA PHE A 60 -1.40 -18.80 -23.91
C PHE A 60 -2.71 -19.05 -24.68
N SER A 61 -3.00 -20.31 -25.04
CA SER A 61 -4.24 -20.73 -25.70
C SER A 61 -5.50 -20.68 -24.82
N LYS A 62 -5.47 -21.09 -23.54
CA LYS A 62 -6.62 -20.98 -22.63
C LYS A 62 -6.86 -19.55 -22.13
N ASP A 63 -5.80 -18.79 -21.91
CA ASP A 63 -5.87 -17.43 -21.36
C ASP A 63 -6.34 -16.42 -22.42
N ILE A 64 -5.95 -16.58 -23.70
CA ILE A 64 -6.50 -15.77 -24.82
C ILE A 64 -8.00 -15.99 -25.00
N GLY A 65 -8.50 -17.22 -24.81
CA GLY A 65 -9.94 -17.51 -24.88
C GLY A 65 -10.78 -16.78 -23.81
N SER A 66 -10.13 -16.28 -22.75
CA SER A 66 -10.76 -15.50 -21.68
C SER A 66 -10.77 -13.98 -21.94
N VAL A 67 -10.08 -13.52 -22.99
CA VAL A 67 -10.02 -12.11 -23.37
C VAL A 67 -11.31 -11.72 -24.08
N ASN A 68 -11.98 -10.69 -23.57
CA ASN A 68 -13.15 -10.08 -24.19
C ASN A 68 -13.00 -8.57 -24.28
N VAL A 69 -13.97 -7.90 -24.92
CA VAL A 69 -13.91 -6.46 -25.19
C VAL A 69 -13.80 -5.62 -23.91
N ILE A 70 -14.50 -5.99 -22.83
CA ILE A 70 -14.42 -5.26 -21.55
C ILE A 70 -13.02 -5.40 -20.96
N TRP A 71 -12.49 -6.63 -20.94
CA TRP A 71 -11.12 -6.87 -20.50
C TRP A 71 -10.10 -6.06 -21.30
N LEU A 72 -10.23 -6.08 -22.64
CA LEU A 72 -9.31 -5.41 -23.55
C LEU A 72 -9.33 -3.89 -23.35
N LEU A 73 -10.53 -3.29 -23.27
CA LEU A 73 -10.68 -1.85 -23.04
C LEU A 73 -10.15 -1.45 -21.65
N SER A 74 -10.51 -2.19 -20.60
CA SER A 74 -10.00 -1.92 -19.24
C SER A 74 -8.48 -2.05 -19.18
N PHE A 75 -7.90 -3.06 -19.83
CA PHE A 75 -6.45 -3.24 -19.91
C PHE A 75 -5.79 -2.10 -20.70
N ALA A 76 -6.32 -1.73 -21.87
CA ALA A 76 -5.80 -0.65 -22.69
C ALA A 76 -5.81 0.70 -21.96
N PHE A 77 -6.93 1.05 -21.31
CA PHE A 77 -7.00 2.27 -20.50
C PHE A 77 -6.07 2.21 -19.28
N THR A 78 -5.92 1.03 -18.67
CA THR A 78 -4.98 0.85 -17.57
C THR A 78 -3.54 1.12 -18.01
N VAL A 79 -3.11 0.51 -19.12
CA VAL A 79 -1.79 0.72 -19.70
C VAL A 79 -1.60 2.19 -20.09
N TYR A 80 -2.60 2.81 -20.70
CA TYR A 80 -2.56 4.23 -21.07
C TYR A 80 -2.37 5.14 -19.86
N ILE A 81 -3.12 4.95 -18.77
CA ILE A 81 -2.98 5.74 -17.54
C ILE A 81 -1.59 5.54 -16.96
N VAL A 82 -1.14 4.30 -16.79
CA VAL A 82 0.20 4.00 -16.25
C VAL A 82 1.28 4.66 -17.12
N TYR A 83 1.16 4.59 -18.44
CA TYR A 83 2.09 5.20 -19.38
C TYR A 83 2.14 6.74 -19.24
N ILE A 84 0.99 7.42 -19.31
CA ILE A 84 0.95 8.89 -19.22
C ILE A 84 1.47 9.39 -17.87
N ILE A 85 1.16 8.69 -16.78
CA ILE A 85 1.67 9.06 -15.45
C ILE A 85 3.16 8.78 -15.33
N SER A 86 3.64 7.66 -15.88
CA SER A 86 5.08 7.36 -15.93
C SER A 86 5.83 8.43 -16.71
N LEU A 87 5.33 8.84 -17.89
CA LEU A 87 5.88 9.95 -18.66
C LEU A 87 5.91 11.23 -17.83
N LYS A 88 4.78 11.61 -17.23
CA LYS A 88 4.69 12.84 -16.43
C LYS A 88 5.72 12.82 -15.29
N SER A 89 5.85 11.73 -14.55
CA SER A 89 6.81 11.61 -13.44
C SER A 89 8.27 11.64 -13.89
N LEU A 90 8.60 10.99 -15.01
CA LEU A 90 9.99 10.87 -15.46
C LEU A 90 10.48 12.14 -16.18
N PHE A 91 9.61 12.86 -16.87
CA PHE A 91 9.98 14.07 -17.62
C PHE A 91 9.88 15.36 -16.81
N TRP A 92 8.98 15.44 -15.83
CA TRP A 92 8.83 16.66 -15.03
C TRP A 92 9.74 16.64 -13.80
N PRO A 93 10.38 17.76 -13.46
CA PRO A 93 11.21 17.83 -12.27
C PRO A 93 10.36 17.63 -11.01
N THR A 94 10.97 17.12 -9.94
CA THR A 94 10.32 17.11 -8.63
C THR A 94 10.02 18.55 -8.20
N TYR A 95 8.74 18.87 -7.98
CA TYR A 95 8.30 20.23 -7.64
C TYR A 95 7.52 20.33 -6.32
N ALA A 96 7.08 19.19 -5.77
CA ALA A 96 6.33 19.20 -4.53
C ALA A 96 7.23 19.63 -3.36
N HIS A 97 6.77 20.60 -2.58
CA HIS A 97 7.53 21.17 -1.48
C HIS A 97 8.04 20.11 -0.48
N ASP A 98 7.18 19.19 -0.04
CA ASP A 98 7.55 18.10 0.86
C ASP A 98 8.62 17.17 0.25
N ALA A 99 8.53 16.94 -1.06
CA ALA A 99 9.49 16.13 -1.78
C ALA A 99 10.86 16.81 -1.85
N LEU A 100 10.88 18.08 -2.27
CA LEU A 100 12.10 18.87 -2.43
C LEU A 100 12.82 19.13 -1.11
N THR A 101 12.09 19.52 -0.07
CA THR A 101 12.70 19.91 1.21
C THR A 101 13.02 18.73 2.10
N SER A 102 12.32 17.60 1.93
CA SER A 102 12.46 16.45 2.83
C SER A 102 12.92 15.21 2.10
N PHE A 103 12.06 14.52 1.34
CA PHE A 103 12.35 13.15 0.88
C PHE A 103 13.53 13.09 -0.12
N ASP A 104 13.52 13.96 -1.12
CA ASP A 104 14.56 14.03 -2.14
C ASP A 104 15.89 14.55 -1.59
N LEU A 105 15.85 15.70 -0.91
CA LEU A 105 17.04 16.31 -0.32
C LEU A 105 17.69 15.40 0.72
N PHE A 106 16.89 14.75 1.58
CA PHE A 106 17.40 13.80 2.54
C PHE A 106 18.03 12.58 1.85
N ALA A 107 17.39 12.06 0.79
CA ALA A 107 17.93 10.96 0.00
C ALA A 107 19.28 11.29 -0.66
N LYS A 108 19.45 12.52 -1.16
CA LYS A 108 20.73 13.01 -1.71
C LYS A 108 21.83 13.02 -0.65
N GLY A 109 21.51 13.52 0.56
CA GLY A 109 22.43 13.48 1.71
C GLY A 109 22.84 12.05 2.06
N ILE A 110 21.87 11.13 2.15
CA ILE A 110 22.13 9.70 2.42
C ILE A 110 23.00 9.08 1.32
N ALA A 111 22.69 9.35 0.05
CA ALA A 111 23.42 8.76 -1.06
C ALA A 111 24.89 9.24 -1.12
N ARG A 112 25.14 10.49 -0.74
CA ARG A 112 26.48 11.11 -0.79
C ARG A 112 27.33 10.82 0.43
N GLU A 113 26.74 10.82 1.61
CA GLU A 113 27.45 10.65 2.90
C GLU A 113 27.26 9.26 3.51
N GLU A 114 26.50 8.39 2.83
CA GLU A 114 26.34 6.97 3.15
C GLU A 114 25.77 6.71 4.56
N THR A 115 25.05 7.70 5.13
CA THR A 115 24.50 7.63 6.47
C THR A 115 23.15 8.34 6.62
N LEU A 116 22.30 7.84 7.52
CA LEU A 116 21.03 8.47 7.87
C LEU A 116 21.23 9.77 8.64
N LEU A 117 22.24 9.86 9.51
CA LEU A 117 22.55 11.07 10.27
C LEU A 117 23.62 11.89 9.54
N ASN A 118 23.32 12.27 8.31
CA ASN A 118 24.22 13.07 7.46
C ASN A 118 24.24 14.55 7.86
N SER A 119 25.14 15.32 7.25
CA SER A 119 25.33 16.75 7.50
C SER A 119 24.02 17.55 7.42
N LEU A 120 23.12 17.22 6.48
CA LEU A 120 21.84 17.93 6.33
C LEU A 120 20.90 17.72 7.52
N ILE A 121 20.97 16.55 8.17
CA ILE A 121 20.26 16.27 9.43
C ILE A 121 20.93 17.01 10.58
N MET A 122 22.26 16.94 10.68
CA MET A 122 23.02 17.56 11.77
C MET A 122 22.88 19.08 11.78
N GLU A 123 22.86 19.69 10.60
CA GLU A 123 22.71 21.13 10.39
C GLU A 123 21.26 21.59 10.23
N LYS A 124 20.28 20.68 10.29
CA LYS A 124 18.84 20.96 10.18
C LYS A 124 18.45 21.65 8.86
N ARG A 125 19.06 21.22 7.76
CA ARG A 125 18.80 21.75 6.40
C ARG A 125 17.70 21.00 5.66
N VAL A 126 17.24 19.86 6.18
CA VAL A 126 16.08 19.14 5.66
C VAL A 126 14.80 19.52 6.39
N GLY A 127 13.69 19.41 5.67
CA GLY A 127 12.37 19.62 6.21
C GLY A 127 11.94 18.50 7.17
N PRO A 128 10.76 18.67 7.80
CA PRO A 128 10.27 17.75 8.82
C PRO A 128 9.97 16.33 8.31
N GLY A 129 9.94 16.14 6.99
CA GLY A 129 9.83 14.81 6.39
C GLY A 129 10.97 13.85 6.77
N ALA A 130 12.08 14.34 7.32
CA ALA A 130 13.16 13.52 7.86
C ALA A 130 12.75 12.66 9.08
N ALA A 131 11.70 13.03 9.82
CA ALA A 131 11.16 12.22 10.92
C ALA A 131 10.26 11.06 10.44
N TYR A 132 9.93 10.99 9.16
CA TYR A 132 9.17 9.87 8.61
C TYR A 132 10.02 8.61 8.57
N PRO A 133 9.38 7.43 8.71
CA PRO A 133 10.04 6.16 8.45
C PRO A 133 10.82 6.18 7.12
N PRO A 134 12.10 5.76 7.11
CA PRO A 134 13.04 6.13 6.05
C PRO A 134 12.93 5.26 4.81
N PHE A 135 11.92 4.38 4.68
CA PHE A 135 11.72 3.54 3.49
C PHE A 135 11.83 4.36 2.21
N TYR A 136 11.15 5.50 2.16
CA TYR A 136 11.05 6.25 0.91
C TYR A 136 12.36 6.94 0.57
N SER A 137 12.94 7.67 1.53
CA SER A 137 14.22 8.37 1.35
C SER A 137 15.36 7.40 1.08
N LEU A 138 15.39 6.23 1.76
CA LEU A 138 16.37 5.18 1.46
C LEU A 138 16.14 4.55 0.09
N GLY A 139 14.88 4.40 -0.32
CA GLY A 139 14.56 3.91 -1.66
C GLY A 139 15.08 4.85 -2.74
N VAL A 140 14.86 6.16 -2.57
CA VAL A 140 15.40 7.19 -3.47
C VAL A 140 16.93 7.24 -3.39
N ALA A 141 17.52 7.14 -2.20
CA ALA A 141 18.97 7.14 -2.02
C ALA A 141 19.63 5.95 -2.74
N TYR A 142 19.00 4.77 -2.71
CA TYR A 142 19.45 3.60 -3.47
C TYR A 142 19.51 3.89 -4.98
N PHE A 143 18.50 4.57 -5.54
CA PHE A 143 18.51 4.98 -6.94
C PHE A 143 19.62 5.99 -7.25
N TYR A 144 19.87 6.95 -6.35
CA TYR A 144 20.99 7.89 -6.49
C TYR A 144 22.35 7.20 -6.48
N GLN A 145 22.55 6.22 -5.59
CA GLN A 145 23.80 5.47 -5.47
C GLN A 145 24.15 4.66 -6.73
N ILE A 146 23.14 4.21 -7.48
CA ILE A 146 23.33 3.46 -8.74
C ILE A 146 23.25 4.36 -9.98
N GLY A 147 23.21 5.70 -9.81
CA GLY A 147 23.37 6.68 -10.89
C GLY A 147 22.08 7.26 -11.49
N TYR A 148 20.90 7.03 -10.89
CA TYR A 148 19.68 7.71 -11.34
C TYR A 148 19.57 9.11 -10.73
N GLU A 149 19.18 10.10 -11.52
CA GLU A 149 19.08 11.50 -11.07
C GLU A 149 17.64 11.96 -10.73
N ASN A 150 16.63 11.19 -11.13
CA ASN A 150 15.23 11.57 -10.92
C ASN A 150 14.59 10.77 -9.77
N ALA A 151 14.31 11.46 -8.66
CA ALA A 151 13.64 10.88 -7.49
C ALA A 151 12.22 10.37 -7.77
N ASN A 152 11.51 10.89 -8.77
CA ASN A 152 10.14 10.47 -9.12
C ASN A 152 10.10 9.02 -9.67
N THR A 153 11.25 8.44 -10.03
CA THR A 153 11.36 7.04 -10.52
C THR A 153 10.71 6.05 -9.55
N ILE A 154 10.85 6.28 -8.24
CA ILE A 154 10.25 5.42 -7.23
C ILE A 154 8.72 5.41 -7.32
N SER A 155 8.08 6.58 -7.52
CA SER A 155 6.61 6.70 -7.65
C SER A 155 6.10 5.90 -8.85
N VAL A 156 6.81 5.95 -9.98
CA VAL A 156 6.48 5.20 -11.19
C VAL A 156 6.53 3.70 -10.94
N LEU A 157 7.62 3.22 -10.32
CA LEU A 157 7.76 1.81 -9.99
C LEU A 157 6.64 1.35 -9.04
N PHE A 158 6.29 2.17 -8.05
CA PHE A 158 5.15 1.88 -7.18
C PHE A 158 3.85 1.74 -7.96
N LEU A 159 3.52 2.67 -8.85
CA LEU A 159 2.31 2.62 -9.67
C LEU A 159 2.27 1.38 -10.58
N VAL A 160 3.37 1.07 -11.27
CA VAL A 160 3.49 -0.09 -12.17
C VAL A 160 3.30 -1.39 -11.38
N PHE A 161 4.08 -1.58 -10.31
CA PHE A 161 3.98 -2.79 -9.49
C PHE A 161 2.65 -2.89 -8.78
N PHE A 162 2.04 -1.77 -8.39
CA PHE A 162 0.71 -1.75 -7.79
C PHE A 162 -0.31 -2.27 -8.79
N THR A 163 -0.32 -1.71 -10.00
CA THR A 163 -1.26 -2.08 -11.05
C THR A 163 -1.19 -3.58 -11.36
N ILE A 164 0.01 -4.12 -11.56
CA ILE A 164 0.22 -5.55 -11.82
C ILE A 164 -0.24 -6.40 -10.62
N SER A 165 0.18 -6.02 -9.41
CA SER A 165 -0.15 -6.78 -8.19
C SER A 165 -1.64 -6.73 -7.88
N PHE A 166 -2.28 -5.59 -8.07
CA PHE A 166 -3.70 -5.38 -7.84
C PHE A 166 -4.52 -6.20 -8.81
N TYR A 167 -4.15 -6.23 -10.10
CA TYR A 167 -4.77 -7.14 -11.07
C TYR A 167 -4.63 -8.61 -10.65
N ALA A 168 -3.43 -9.05 -10.27
CA ALA A 168 -3.17 -10.43 -9.88
C ALA A 168 -3.97 -10.85 -8.62
N VAL A 169 -3.97 -10.01 -7.59
CA VAL A 169 -4.72 -10.22 -6.34
C VAL A 169 -6.22 -10.19 -6.59
N SER A 170 -6.70 -9.24 -7.41
CA SER A 170 -8.11 -9.18 -7.82
C SER A 170 -8.52 -10.43 -8.58
N ARG A 171 -7.70 -10.92 -9.50
CA ARG A 171 -7.96 -12.18 -10.22
C ARG A 171 -8.12 -13.37 -9.26
N VAL A 172 -7.31 -13.42 -8.20
CA VAL A 172 -7.40 -14.49 -7.18
C VAL A 172 -8.64 -14.34 -6.30
N LEU A 173 -9.02 -13.11 -5.94
CA LEU A 173 -10.23 -12.85 -5.15
C LEU A 173 -11.52 -13.12 -5.95
N LEU A 174 -11.53 -12.80 -7.23
CA LEU A 174 -12.73 -12.74 -8.08
C LEU A 174 -12.89 -13.96 -8.99
N HIS A 175 -11.82 -14.74 -9.19
CA HIS A 175 -11.79 -15.87 -10.11
C HIS A 175 -12.16 -15.53 -11.58
N ASN A 176 -12.16 -14.25 -11.95
CA ASN A 176 -12.58 -13.74 -13.26
C ASN A 176 -11.60 -12.67 -13.76
N SER A 177 -11.06 -12.86 -14.96
CA SER A 177 -10.07 -11.95 -15.56
C SER A 177 -10.68 -10.60 -15.94
N THR A 178 -11.93 -10.57 -16.45
CA THR A 178 -12.64 -9.35 -16.84
C THR A 178 -12.90 -8.44 -15.66
N SER A 179 -13.41 -8.98 -14.56
CA SER A 179 -13.61 -8.22 -13.33
C SER A 179 -12.28 -7.67 -12.83
N ALA A 180 -11.24 -8.50 -12.81
CA ALA A 180 -9.91 -8.07 -12.34
C ALA A 180 -9.36 -6.90 -13.16
N ALA A 181 -9.49 -6.93 -14.49
CA ALA A 181 -9.05 -5.82 -15.35
C ALA A 181 -9.89 -4.55 -15.10
N PHE A 182 -11.22 -4.69 -15.03
CA PHE A 182 -12.13 -3.58 -14.77
C PHE A 182 -11.85 -2.91 -13.42
N PHE A 183 -11.79 -3.68 -12.32
CA PHE A 183 -11.54 -3.12 -11.00
C PHE A 183 -10.13 -2.56 -10.85
N THR A 184 -9.13 -3.11 -11.56
CA THR A 184 -7.79 -2.50 -11.62
C THR A 184 -7.86 -1.13 -12.29
N PHE A 185 -8.50 -1.04 -13.45
CA PHE A 185 -8.72 0.22 -14.15
C PHE A 185 -9.42 1.25 -13.24
N MET A 186 -10.53 0.87 -12.60
CA MET A 186 -11.28 1.77 -11.73
C MET A 186 -10.47 2.23 -10.51
N ALA A 187 -9.72 1.32 -9.87
CA ALA A 187 -8.88 1.66 -8.72
C ALA A 187 -7.76 2.64 -9.08
N ILE A 188 -7.12 2.46 -10.24
CA ILE A 188 -6.11 3.41 -10.71
C ILE A 188 -6.71 4.64 -11.38
N SER A 189 -8.03 4.72 -11.59
CA SER A 189 -8.70 5.86 -12.23
C SER A 189 -9.25 6.89 -11.22
N ILE A 190 -8.98 6.71 -9.93
CA ILE A 190 -9.38 7.65 -8.89
C ILE A 190 -8.62 8.98 -9.13
N PRO A 191 -9.31 10.11 -9.35
CA PRO A 191 -8.67 11.34 -9.85
C PRO A 191 -7.49 11.83 -9.02
N GLU A 192 -7.67 12.01 -7.71
CA GLU A 192 -6.61 12.50 -6.83
C GLU A 192 -5.49 11.46 -6.67
N PHE A 193 -5.82 10.16 -6.66
CA PHE A 193 -4.82 9.10 -6.58
C PHE A 193 -3.91 9.07 -7.81
N ILE A 194 -4.47 9.24 -9.02
CA ILE A 194 -3.68 9.38 -10.26
C ILE A 194 -2.76 10.60 -10.17
N GLY A 195 -3.35 11.76 -9.84
CA GLY A 195 -2.61 13.02 -9.80
C GLY A 195 -1.41 12.95 -8.85
N GLN A 196 -1.61 12.34 -7.69
CA GLN A 196 -0.60 12.20 -6.64
C GLN A 196 0.38 11.06 -6.90
N SER A 197 -0.01 10.03 -7.67
CA SER A 197 0.91 8.96 -8.11
C SER A 197 1.98 9.49 -9.08
N ALA A 198 1.76 10.65 -9.70
CA ALA A 198 2.75 11.31 -10.53
C ALA A 198 3.84 12.04 -9.72
N ILE A 199 3.64 12.24 -8.42
CA ILE A 199 4.45 13.11 -7.56
C ILE A 199 5.29 12.26 -6.61
N ASN A 200 6.47 12.74 -6.24
CA ASN A 200 7.38 12.10 -5.30
C ASN A 200 6.93 12.26 -3.84
N ILE A 201 5.86 11.57 -3.44
CA ILE A 201 5.32 11.61 -2.07
C ILE A 201 5.06 10.21 -1.50
N THR A 202 5.02 10.11 -0.17
CA THR A 202 4.92 8.81 0.53
C THR A 202 3.51 8.23 0.62
N SER A 203 2.46 9.05 0.47
CA SER A 203 1.09 8.62 0.77
C SER A 203 0.51 7.66 -0.27
N CYS A 204 0.71 7.89 -1.57
CA CYS A 204 0.25 6.97 -2.62
C CYS A 204 0.94 5.59 -2.50
N PRO A 205 2.28 5.49 -2.40
CA PRO A 205 2.97 4.23 -2.16
C PRO A 205 2.48 3.49 -0.90
N GLN A 206 2.15 4.22 0.18
CA GLN A 206 1.59 3.62 1.40
C GLN A 206 0.20 3.04 1.14
N ALA A 207 -0.70 3.82 0.53
CA ALA A 207 -2.05 3.37 0.18
C ALA A 207 -2.03 2.12 -0.73
N MET A 208 -1.11 2.08 -1.70
CA MET A 208 -0.89 0.92 -2.57
C MET A 208 -0.47 -0.33 -1.77
N MET A 209 0.50 -0.21 -0.87
CA MET A 209 0.95 -1.36 -0.06
C MET A 209 -0.10 -1.82 0.94
N VAL A 210 -0.79 -0.89 1.61
CA VAL A 210 -1.85 -1.20 2.58
C VAL A 210 -3.04 -1.90 1.90
N SER A 211 -3.49 -1.38 0.76
CA SER A 211 -4.61 -2.00 0.03
C SER A 211 -4.27 -3.40 -0.45
N LEU A 212 -3.07 -3.62 -0.99
CA LEU A 212 -2.58 -4.97 -1.33
C LEU A 212 -2.44 -5.86 -0.10
N SER A 213 -1.98 -5.32 1.04
CA SER A 213 -1.88 -6.06 2.29
C SER A 213 -3.24 -6.57 2.76
N ILE A 214 -4.26 -5.70 2.79
CA ILE A 214 -5.62 -6.06 3.19
C ILE A 214 -6.23 -7.04 2.19
N ALA A 215 -6.02 -6.84 0.89
CA ALA A 215 -6.49 -7.77 -0.12
C ALA A 215 -5.86 -9.18 0.04
N CYS A 216 -4.55 -9.27 0.31
CA CYS A 216 -3.88 -10.53 0.62
C CYS A 216 -4.43 -11.16 1.92
N PHE A 217 -4.62 -10.36 2.95
CA PHE A 217 -5.24 -10.82 4.20
C PHE A 217 -6.63 -11.42 3.94
N MET A 218 -7.43 -10.79 3.08
CA MET A 218 -8.77 -11.25 2.73
C MET A 218 -8.77 -12.52 1.87
N ILE A 219 -7.81 -12.68 0.96
CA ILE A 219 -7.58 -13.96 0.26
C ILE A 219 -7.35 -15.06 1.29
N TRP A 220 -6.42 -14.85 2.22
CA TRP A 220 -6.15 -15.84 3.26
C TRP A 220 -7.34 -16.08 4.18
N PHE A 221 -8.05 -15.02 4.56
CA PHE A 221 -9.24 -15.10 5.42
C PHE A 221 -10.29 -16.03 4.80
N ASN A 222 -10.47 -15.93 3.48
CA ASN A 222 -11.38 -16.76 2.69
C ASN A 222 -10.82 -18.16 2.41
N GLN A 223 -9.50 -18.29 2.26
CA GLN A 223 -8.81 -19.51 1.84
C GLN A 223 -7.66 -19.83 2.80
N ARG A 224 -8.00 -20.29 4.02
CA ARG A 224 -7.06 -20.46 5.15
C ARG A 224 -5.85 -21.34 4.84
N ALA A 225 -5.98 -22.28 3.90
CA ALA A 225 -4.89 -23.13 3.43
C ALA A 225 -3.75 -22.34 2.76
N ARG A 226 -3.99 -21.13 2.27
CA ARG A 226 -3.00 -20.31 1.57
C ARG A 226 -2.25 -19.37 2.51
N ILE A 227 -1.48 -19.93 3.45
CA ILE A 227 -0.75 -19.17 4.47
C ILE A 227 0.21 -18.11 3.91
N ASN A 228 0.70 -18.30 2.68
CA ASN A 228 1.60 -17.35 2.01
C ASN A 228 0.97 -15.97 1.83
N TYR A 229 -0.36 -15.89 1.62
CA TYR A 229 -1.06 -14.60 1.54
C TYR A 229 -1.15 -13.89 2.90
N LEU A 230 -1.19 -14.64 4.02
CA LEU A 230 -1.09 -14.04 5.35
C LEU A 230 0.31 -13.46 5.57
N ASN A 231 1.36 -14.20 5.21
CA ASN A 231 2.73 -13.72 5.33
C ASN A 231 2.99 -12.49 4.44
N LEU A 232 2.53 -12.53 3.19
CA LEU A 232 2.65 -11.40 2.27
C LEU A 232 1.88 -10.18 2.77
N SER A 233 0.69 -10.38 3.33
CA SER A 233 -0.07 -9.31 3.98
C SER A 233 0.72 -8.69 5.13
N ALA A 234 1.32 -9.50 6.01
CA ALA A 234 2.11 -9.02 7.13
C ALA A 234 3.31 -8.18 6.65
N VAL A 235 4.05 -8.66 5.66
CA VAL A 235 5.21 -7.97 5.08
C VAL A 235 4.80 -6.65 4.44
N LEU A 236 3.75 -6.64 3.60
CA LEU A 236 3.26 -5.41 2.97
C LEU A 236 2.76 -4.40 4.01
N MET A 237 2.10 -4.86 5.08
CA MET A 237 1.65 -4.01 6.18
C MET A 237 2.84 -3.41 6.94
N GLY A 238 3.85 -4.22 7.24
CA GLY A 238 5.07 -3.77 7.91
C GLY A 238 5.86 -2.77 7.08
N LEU A 239 6.03 -3.02 5.79
CA LEU A 239 6.67 -2.08 4.87
C LEU A 239 5.88 -0.78 4.69
N ALA A 240 4.54 -0.84 4.70
CA ALA A 240 3.73 0.36 4.74
C ALA A 240 3.92 1.15 6.04
N GLY A 241 4.04 0.47 7.18
CA GLY A 241 4.43 1.09 8.46
C GLY A 241 5.83 1.71 8.42
N PHE A 242 6.77 1.06 7.72
CA PHE A 242 8.12 1.57 7.48
C PHE A 242 8.20 2.70 6.47
N LEU A 243 7.09 3.03 5.82
CA LEU A 243 6.95 4.16 4.91
C LEU A 243 6.21 5.32 5.58
N ARG A 244 5.16 5.03 6.34
CA ARG A 244 4.33 6.00 7.06
C ARG A 244 3.79 5.41 8.36
N SER A 245 4.03 6.11 9.47
CA SER A 245 3.60 5.68 10.81
C SER A 245 2.07 5.63 10.96
N GLU A 246 1.32 6.43 10.20
CA GLU A 246 -0.14 6.42 10.21
C GLU A 246 -0.73 5.09 9.73
N THR A 247 0.07 4.21 9.13
CA THR A 247 -0.33 2.84 8.78
C THR A 247 -0.89 2.06 9.98
N VAL A 248 -0.56 2.46 11.21
CA VAL A 248 -1.12 1.87 12.44
C VAL A 248 -2.66 1.81 12.43
N VAL A 249 -3.34 2.78 11.82
CA VAL A 249 -4.81 2.79 11.74
C VAL A 249 -5.39 1.71 10.82
N TYR A 250 -4.57 1.17 9.90
CA TYR A 250 -4.91 0.02 9.06
C TYR A 250 -4.44 -1.30 9.71
N MET A 251 -3.36 -1.27 10.50
CA MET A 251 -2.89 -2.43 11.26
C MET A 251 -3.90 -2.86 12.33
N LEU A 252 -4.43 -1.90 13.09
CA LEU A 252 -5.32 -2.16 14.23
C LEU A 252 -6.58 -2.96 13.85
N PRO A 253 -7.37 -2.60 12.81
CA PRO A 253 -8.53 -3.41 12.40
C PRO A 253 -8.17 -4.85 12.01
N VAL A 254 -7.04 -5.03 11.32
CA VAL A 254 -6.57 -6.35 10.88
C VAL A 254 -6.11 -7.18 12.08
N PHE A 255 -5.39 -6.58 13.03
CA PHE A 255 -4.98 -7.23 14.28
C PHE A 255 -6.19 -7.63 15.13
N THR A 256 -7.17 -6.74 15.30
CA THR A 256 -8.40 -7.02 16.03
C THR A 256 -9.15 -8.20 15.41
N LEU A 257 -9.26 -8.24 14.08
CA LEU A 257 -9.88 -9.38 13.41
C LEU A 257 -9.07 -10.66 13.59
N LEU A 258 -7.74 -10.59 13.45
CA LEU A 258 -6.87 -11.76 13.61
C LEU A 258 -6.93 -12.32 15.04
N ALA A 259 -6.92 -11.45 16.05
CA ALA A 259 -7.08 -11.80 17.45
C ALA A 259 -8.47 -12.40 17.72
N GLY A 260 -9.54 -11.78 17.23
CA GLY A 260 -10.89 -12.34 17.35
C GLY A 260 -11.01 -13.72 16.70
N LEU A 261 -10.41 -13.92 15.53
CA LEU A 261 -10.37 -15.24 14.90
C LEU A 261 -9.58 -16.26 15.72
N PHE A 262 -8.45 -15.86 16.31
CA PHE A 262 -7.64 -16.72 17.15
C PHE A 262 -8.37 -17.14 18.43
N LEU A 263 -9.07 -16.21 19.07
CA LEU A 263 -9.81 -16.44 20.31
C LEU A 263 -11.11 -17.22 20.08
N PHE A 264 -11.86 -16.90 19.03
CA PHE A 264 -13.22 -17.41 18.83
C PHE A 264 -13.36 -18.48 17.74
N LYS A 265 -12.34 -18.72 16.90
CA LYS A 265 -12.36 -19.78 15.89
C LYS A 265 -11.16 -20.73 16.03
N LYS A 266 -11.46 -22.00 16.32
CA LYS A 266 -10.46 -23.07 16.33
C LYS A 266 -9.83 -23.22 14.93
N GLY A 267 -8.51 -23.34 14.86
CA GLY A 267 -7.78 -23.69 13.62
C GLY A 267 -6.67 -22.72 13.19
N ILE A 268 -6.50 -21.57 13.85
CA ILE A 268 -5.35 -20.69 13.60
C ILE A 268 -4.22 -21.04 14.57
N LYS A 269 -3.05 -21.40 14.04
CA LYS A 269 -1.87 -21.71 14.85
C LYS A 269 -1.35 -20.43 15.53
N PRO A 270 -1.03 -20.44 16.84
CA PRO A 270 -0.44 -19.28 17.54
C PRO A 270 0.80 -18.72 16.83
N ALA A 271 1.66 -19.61 16.31
CA ALA A 271 2.86 -19.22 15.57
C ALA A 271 2.54 -18.39 14.30
N ALA A 272 1.40 -18.61 13.64
CA ALA A 272 1.00 -17.82 12.47
C ALA A 272 0.56 -16.41 12.87
N VAL A 273 -0.15 -16.28 14.00
CA VAL A 273 -0.55 -14.98 14.56
C VAL A 273 0.66 -14.19 15.01
N ALA A 274 1.55 -14.82 15.79
CA ALA A 274 2.80 -14.21 16.26
C ALA A 274 3.66 -13.74 15.07
N ARG A 275 3.84 -14.59 14.05
CA ARG A 275 4.56 -14.21 12.84
C ARG A 275 3.95 -13.02 12.13
N PHE A 276 2.62 -12.98 12.00
CA PHE A 276 1.94 -11.84 11.37
C PHE A 276 2.22 -10.55 12.13
N ILE A 277 2.05 -10.56 13.45
CA ILE A 277 2.27 -9.37 14.30
C ILE A 277 3.72 -8.92 14.22
N ILE A 278 4.68 -9.84 14.37
CA ILE A 278 6.11 -9.52 14.30
C ILE A 278 6.46 -8.88 12.95
N LEU A 279 6.08 -9.50 11.83
CA LEU A 279 6.40 -8.97 10.51
C LEU A 279 5.71 -7.62 10.20
N ALA A 280 4.48 -7.42 10.70
CA ALA A 280 3.74 -6.18 10.49
C ALA A 280 4.23 -5.03 11.39
N VAL A 281 4.73 -5.31 12.59
CA VAL A 281 5.12 -4.28 13.57
C VAL A 281 6.62 -3.98 13.51
N LEU A 282 7.46 -4.97 13.26
CA LEU A 282 8.92 -4.87 13.39
C LEU A 282 9.51 -3.68 12.62
N PRO A 283 9.20 -3.45 11.34
CA PRO A 283 9.78 -2.32 10.60
C PRO A 283 9.49 -0.95 11.23
N LEU A 284 8.23 -0.74 11.64
CA LEU A 284 7.83 0.50 12.32
C LEU A 284 8.48 0.61 13.70
N ALA A 285 8.53 -0.49 14.47
CA ALA A 285 9.15 -0.50 15.79
C ALA A 285 10.65 -0.16 15.72
N LEU A 286 11.37 -0.71 14.74
CA LEU A 286 12.77 -0.39 14.50
C LEU A 286 12.98 1.12 14.25
N TRP A 287 12.13 1.75 13.44
CA TRP A 287 12.19 3.19 13.24
C TRP A 287 11.92 3.99 14.51
N GLN A 288 10.89 3.60 15.28
CA GLN A 288 10.57 4.28 16.54
C GLN A 288 11.71 4.16 17.56
N ILE A 289 12.39 3.02 17.60
CA ILE A 289 13.60 2.83 18.44
C ILE A 289 14.71 3.77 17.96
N PHE A 290 14.97 3.85 16.65
CA PHE A 290 15.99 4.74 16.10
C PHE A 290 15.71 6.22 16.43
N LEU A 291 14.46 6.68 16.30
CA LEU A 291 14.09 8.05 16.68
C LEU A 291 14.36 8.32 18.16
N LYS A 292 14.04 7.36 19.05
CA LYS A 292 14.29 7.49 20.50
C LYS A 292 15.78 7.51 20.83
N LEU A 293 16.58 6.65 20.21
CA LEU A 293 18.02 6.60 20.42
C LEU A 293 18.71 7.89 19.95
N ASN A 294 18.15 8.55 18.94
CA ASN A 294 18.71 9.77 18.34
C ASN A 294 17.87 11.03 18.65
N ALA A 295 17.13 11.04 19.76
CA ALA A 295 16.15 12.08 20.07
C ALA A 295 16.75 13.49 20.07
N GLY A 296 17.98 13.68 20.58
CA GLY A 296 18.66 14.99 20.63
C GLY A 296 18.86 15.66 19.25
N ILE A 297 18.84 14.85 18.18
CA ILE A 297 18.93 15.29 16.79
C ILE A 297 17.54 15.26 16.15
N MET A 298 16.84 14.13 16.23
CA MET A 298 15.66 13.82 15.41
C MET A 298 14.36 14.48 15.89
N GLU A 299 14.22 14.81 17.16
CA GLU A 299 12.97 15.36 17.73
C GLU A 299 12.55 16.69 17.06
N LYS A 300 13.53 17.44 16.55
CA LYS A 300 13.34 18.71 15.85
C LYS A 300 12.57 18.58 14.54
N PHE A 301 12.59 17.39 13.93
CA PHE A 301 11.85 17.10 12.71
C PHE A 301 10.46 16.50 12.99
N VAL A 302 10.17 16.11 14.24
CA VAL A 302 8.88 15.55 14.63
C VAL A 302 7.84 16.68 14.74
N GLN A 303 6.85 16.67 13.85
CA GLN A 303 5.81 17.71 13.75
C GLN A 303 4.58 17.48 14.64
N ILE A 304 4.41 16.24 15.13
CA ILE A 304 3.18 15.79 15.78
C ILE A 304 3.46 15.62 17.27
N GLU A 305 2.59 16.22 18.07
CA GLU A 305 2.47 15.97 19.51
C GLU A 305 1.14 15.28 19.78
N PHE A 306 1.15 14.29 20.67
CA PHE A 306 -0.08 13.62 21.06
C PHE A 306 -0.74 14.34 22.22
N SER A 307 -1.96 14.80 22.00
CA SER A 307 -2.85 15.24 23.07
C SER A 307 -3.46 14.02 23.75
N HIS A 308 -3.71 14.13 25.06
CA HIS A 308 -4.35 13.09 25.86
C HIS A 308 -5.83 13.41 26.15
N SER A 309 -6.33 14.55 25.64
CA SER A 309 -7.70 15.01 25.83
C SER A 309 -8.52 14.79 24.57
N PHE A 310 -9.72 14.25 24.72
CA PHE A 310 -10.69 14.13 23.62
C PHE A 310 -11.35 15.48 23.33
N ASP A 311 -11.29 15.93 22.09
CA ASP A 311 -11.92 17.18 21.64
C ASP A 311 -13.09 16.90 20.69
N SER A 312 -14.32 17.02 21.18
CA SER A 312 -15.51 16.74 20.37
C SER A 312 -15.70 17.72 19.21
N GLN A 313 -15.26 18.98 19.35
CA GLN A 313 -15.38 20.01 18.33
C GLN A 313 -14.37 19.78 17.20
N GLN A 314 -13.12 19.45 17.53
CA GLN A 314 -12.11 19.05 16.56
C GLN A 314 -12.54 17.79 15.82
N LEU A 315 -13.10 16.80 16.51
CA LEU A 315 -13.60 15.57 15.87
C LEU A 315 -14.72 15.88 14.86
N ALA A 316 -15.70 16.69 15.24
CA ALA A 316 -16.81 17.08 14.37
C ALA A 316 -16.33 17.88 13.14
N THR A 317 -15.41 18.82 13.35
CA THR A 317 -14.82 19.63 12.28
C THR A 317 -14.02 18.77 11.31
N SER A 318 -13.17 17.90 11.85
CA SER A 318 -12.35 16.97 11.08
C SER A 318 -13.21 16.00 10.27
N GLY A 319 -14.26 15.46 10.90
CA GLY A 319 -15.23 14.58 10.25
C GLY A 319 -15.95 15.27 9.08
N ARG A 320 -16.36 16.54 9.25
CA ARG A 320 -17.01 17.32 8.19
C ARG A 320 -16.07 17.58 7.02
N LEU A 321 -14.84 18.04 7.29
CA LEU A 321 -13.84 18.31 6.25
C LEU A 321 -13.47 17.04 5.48
N MET A 322 -13.19 15.93 6.18
CA MET A 322 -12.88 14.65 5.55
C MET A 322 -14.04 14.12 4.72
N SER A 323 -15.28 14.27 5.20
CA SER A 323 -16.46 13.88 4.44
C SER A 323 -16.63 14.74 3.18
N GLY A 324 -16.42 16.05 3.28
CA GLY A 324 -16.43 16.94 2.12
C GLY A 324 -15.37 16.54 1.07
N ILE A 325 -14.20 16.11 1.53
CA ILE A 325 -13.13 15.62 0.64
C ILE A 325 -13.51 14.29 -0.01
N ILE A 326 -13.94 13.28 0.75
CA ILE A 326 -14.19 11.93 0.21
C ILE A 326 -15.35 11.92 -0.79
N PHE A 327 -16.37 12.77 -0.59
CA PHE A 327 -17.52 12.91 -1.49
C PHE A 327 -17.31 13.94 -2.61
N SER A 328 -16.14 14.56 -2.69
CA SER A 328 -15.82 15.46 -3.80
C SER A 328 -15.56 14.68 -5.09
N ALA A 329 -16.37 14.93 -6.12
CA ALA A 329 -16.16 14.37 -7.45
C ALA A 329 -14.80 14.76 -8.05
N GLN A 330 -14.26 15.93 -7.68
CA GLN A 330 -12.93 16.37 -8.10
C GLN A 330 -11.82 15.46 -7.57
N PHE A 331 -11.93 14.97 -6.32
CA PHE A 331 -10.88 14.18 -5.69
C PHE A 331 -11.08 12.67 -5.87
N PHE A 332 -12.29 12.16 -5.66
CA PHE A 332 -12.55 10.72 -5.63
C PHE A 332 -13.52 10.23 -6.72
N GLY A 333 -14.04 11.15 -7.56
CA GLY A 333 -14.95 10.82 -8.64
C GLY A 333 -16.19 10.07 -8.15
N ILE A 334 -16.51 8.96 -8.80
CA ILE A 334 -17.68 8.14 -8.44
C ILE A 334 -17.42 7.17 -7.27
N THR A 335 -16.16 6.99 -6.86
CA THR A 335 -15.73 5.98 -5.88
C THR A 335 -16.57 5.95 -4.59
N PRO A 336 -16.79 7.06 -3.86
CA PRO A 336 -17.57 7.03 -2.62
C PRO A 336 -19.03 6.58 -2.84
N TYR A 337 -19.64 6.99 -3.94
CA TYR A 337 -21.03 6.67 -4.27
C TYR A 337 -21.19 5.19 -4.63
N ILE A 338 -20.26 4.64 -5.41
CA ILE A 338 -20.25 3.19 -5.70
C ILE A 338 -19.94 2.40 -4.41
N GLY A 339 -19.14 2.94 -3.49
CA GLY A 339 -18.92 2.36 -2.17
C GLY A 339 -20.19 2.26 -1.32
N ILE A 340 -21.01 3.31 -1.31
CA ILE A 340 -22.33 3.29 -0.65
C ILE A 340 -23.24 2.25 -1.31
N LEU A 341 -23.30 2.23 -2.64
CA LEU A 341 -24.06 1.22 -3.37
C LEU A 341 -23.60 -0.20 -3.00
N SER A 342 -22.29 -0.42 -2.90
CA SER A 342 -21.71 -1.69 -2.44
C SER A 342 -22.19 -2.07 -1.05
N LEU A 343 -22.20 -1.11 -0.11
CA LEU A 343 -22.68 -1.34 1.24
C LEU A 343 -24.14 -1.80 1.22
N ILE A 344 -25.00 -1.07 0.51
CA ILE A 344 -26.43 -1.39 0.41
C ILE A 344 -26.60 -2.80 -0.17
N LEU A 345 -25.89 -3.12 -1.26
CA LEU A 345 -25.91 -4.46 -1.85
C LEU A 345 -25.40 -5.53 -0.88
N SER A 346 -24.36 -5.25 -0.11
CA SER A 346 -23.83 -6.17 0.92
C SER A 346 -24.80 -6.35 2.09
N LEU A 347 -25.51 -5.30 2.51
CA LEU A 347 -26.55 -5.37 3.55
C LEU A 347 -27.77 -6.16 3.07
N ILE A 348 -28.12 -6.07 1.80
CA ILE A 348 -29.16 -6.92 1.20
C ILE A 348 -28.65 -8.38 1.06
N ALA A 349 -27.36 -8.55 0.72
CA ALA A 349 -26.70 -9.84 0.61
C ALA A 349 -26.50 -10.56 1.95
N LEU A 350 -26.60 -9.87 3.10
CA LEU A 350 -26.48 -10.45 4.46
C LEU A 350 -27.35 -11.68 4.68
N LYS A 351 -28.52 -11.73 4.04
CA LYS A 351 -29.41 -12.90 4.04
C LYS A 351 -28.73 -14.16 3.44
N TRP A 352 -27.59 -14.00 2.77
CA TRP A 352 -26.91 -15.01 1.94
C TRP A 352 -25.38 -15.13 2.19
N GLY A 353 -24.78 -14.34 3.10
CA GLY A 353 -23.35 -14.48 3.49
C GLY A 353 -22.74 -13.32 4.31
N LYS A 354 -21.76 -13.64 5.18
CA LYS A 354 -21.11 -12.69 6.14
C LYS A 354 -19.78 -12.06 5.66
N LYS A 355 -19.28 -12.41 4.48
CA LYS A 355 -17.93 -12.02 4.02
C LYS A 355 -17.87 -10.58 3.48
N ASP A 356 -18.92 -10.15 2.81
CA ASP A 356 -18.96 -8.84 2.12
C ASP A 356 -18.99 -7.68 3.13
N LEU A 357 -19.58 -7.91 4.31
CA LEU A 357 -19.55 -6.95 5.42
C LEU A 357 -18.17 -6.78 6.05
N LEU A 358 -17.30 -7.79 5.98
CA LEU A 358 -16.01 -7.71 6.63
C LEU A 358 -15.10 -6.66 5.96
N PHE A 359 -15.09 -6.62 4.63
CA PHE A 359 -14.37 -5.58 3.88
C PHE A 359 -14.88 -4.19 4.26
N PHE A 360 -16.21 -4.03 4.31
CA PHE A 360 -16.79 -2.75 4.66
C PHE A 360 -16.52 -2.35 6.11
N SER A 361 -16.56 -3.29 7.06
CA SER A 361 -16.20 -3.01 8.45
C SER A 361 -14.74 -2.59 8.58
N LEU A 362 -13.82 -3.19 7.81
CA LEU A 362 -12.42 -2.76 7.80
C LEU A 362 -12.29 -1.31 7.32
N ILE A 363 -13.02 -0.91 6.28
CA ILE A 363 -13.03 0.48 5.77
C ILE A 363 -13.58 1.43 6.84
N CYS A 364 -14.75 1.15 7.42
CA CYS A 364 -15.38 2.01 8.43
C CYS A 364 -14.56 2.13 9.72
N ILE A 365 -14.02 1.02 10.23
CA ILE A 365 -13.20 1.04 11.44
C ILE A 365 -11.91 1.83 11.17
N THR A 366 -11.27 1.65 10.00
CA THR A 366 -10.09 2.45 9.63
C THR A 366 -10.43 3.94 9.59
N PHE A 367 -11.60 4.32 9.06
CA PHE A 367 -12.06 5.71 9.01
C PHE A 367 -12.28 6.30 10.40
N ALA A 368 -12.95 5.54 11.27
CA ALA A 368 -13.14 5.94 12.67
C ALA A 368 -11.80 6.08 13.41
N LEU A 369 -10.88 5.11 13.25
CA LEU A 369 -9.55 5.15 13.88
C LEU A 369 -8.71 6.33 13.40
N TYR A 370 -8.82 6.70 12.12
CA TYR A 370 -8.11 7.87 11.63
C TYR A 370 -8.70 9.17 12.15
N LEU A 371 -10.03 9.30 12.23
CA LEU A 371 -10.65 10.46 12.88
C LEU A 371 -10.21 10.59 14.34
N LEU A 372 -10.14 9.47 15.05
CA LEU A 372 -9.60 9.44 16.41
C LEU A 372 -8.11 9.81 16.44
N LEU A 373 -7.31 9.31 15.51
CA LEU A 373 -5.89 9.66 15.41
C LEU A 373 -5.71 11.17 15.22
N VAL A 374 -6.42 11.75 14.24
CA VAL A 374 -6.41 13.19 13.95
C VAL A 374 -6.89 14.00 15.15
N ASN A 375 -7.88 13.50 15.90
CA ASN A 375 -8.36 14.14 17.12
C ASN A 375 -7.31 14.20 18.23
N GLN A 376 -6.44 13.18 18.31
CA GLN A 376 -5.39 13.11 19.32
C GLN A 376 -4.08 13.79 18.87
N MET A 377 -4.01 14.29 17.64
CA MET A 377 -2.82 14.98 17.13
C MET A 377 -2.92 16.49 17.37
N LYS A 378 -1.81 17.09 17.80
CA LYS A 378 -1.54 18.51 17.75
C LYS A 378 -0.29 18.75 16.92
N LEU A 379 -0.29 19.82 16.16
CA LEU A 379 0.82 20.17 15.28
C LEU A 379 1.62 21.29 15.89
N LYS A 380 2.94 21.20 15.74
CA LYS A 380 3.84 22.26 16.20
C LYS A 380 3.81 23.51 15.31
N PHE A 381 3.49 23.36 14.02
CA PHE A 381 3.75 24.40 13.01
C PHE A 381 2.58 24.70 12.05
N ASP A 382 1.41 24.06 12.21
CA ASP A 382 0.27 24.28 11.30
C ASP A 382 -1.08 24.03 12.01
N SER A 383 -2.19 24.39 11.38
CA SER A 383 -3.55 24.09 11.86
C SER A 383 -3.99 22.69 11.44
N MET A 384 -4.87 22.08 12.24
CA MET A 384 -5.45 20.78 11.90
C MET A 384 -6.31 20.84 10.64
N GLU A 385 -6.97 21.98 10.38
CA GLU A 385 -7.75 22.21 9.17
C GLU A 385 -6.88 22.15 7.91
N ASN A 386 -5.73 22.82 7.90
CA ASN A 386 -4.79 22.78 6.78
C ASN A 386 -4.31 21.35 6.52
N ILE A 387 -3.97 20.60 7.56
CA ILE A 387 -3.59 19.19 7.38
C ILE A 387 -4.71 18.39 6.75
N ILE A 388 -5.96 18.54 7.17
CA ILE A 388 -7.04 17.75 6.59
C ILE A 388 -7.26 18.13 5.12
N GLN A 389 -7.21 19.42 4.79
CA GLN A 389 -7.42 19.91 3.43
C GLN A 389 -6.29 19.54 2.47
N PHE A 390 -5.03 19.51 2.90
CA PHE A 390 -3.87 19.26 2.03
C PHE A 390 -3.29 17.84 2.17
N SER A 391 -3.29 17.30 3.38
CA SER A 391 -2.71 15.99 3.72
C SER A 391 -3.78 14.92 3.99
N GLY A 392 -4.97 15.29 4.48
CA GLY A 392 -6.07 14.37 4.79
C GLY A 392 -6.63 13.67 3.55
N LYS A 393 -6.62 14.34 2.38
CA LYS A 393 -6.86 13.72 1.07
C LYS A 393 -6.03 12.47 0.86
N ARG A 394 -4.76 12.53 1.28
CA ARG A 394 -3.77 11.50 1.00
C ARG A 394 -4.00 10.21 1.80
N PHE A 395 -4.59 10.35 2.97
CA PHE A 395 -4.97 9.23 3.82
C PHE A 395 -6.15 8.43 3.24
N LEU A 396 -7.06 9.12 2.56
CA LEU A 396 -8.27 8.53 1.98
C LEU A 396 -7.99 7.65 0.74
N PHE A 397 -6.78 7.70 0.16
CA PHE A 397 -6.42 6.83 -0.98
C PHE A 397 -6.53 5.34 -0.65
N GLY A 398 -6.03 4.94 0.51
CA GLY A 398 -6.10 3.55 0.95
C GLY A 398 -7.56 3.08 1.01
N MET A 399 -8.44 3.90 1.57
CA MET A 399 -9.89 3.61 1.63
C MET A 399 -10.54 3.56 0.25
N ALA A 400 -10.23 4.52 -0.61
CA ALA A 400 -10.81 4.59 -1.95
C ALA A 400 -10.46 3.35 -2.79
N ILE A 401 -9.22 2.85 -2.68
CA ILE A 401 -8.81 1.59 -3.31
C ILE A 401 -9.54 0.39 -2.66
N LEU A 402 -9.65 0.37 -1.33
CA LEU A 402 -10.38 -0.68 -0.61
C LEU A 402 -11.87 -0.73 -0.97
N ILE A 403 -12.49 0.41 -1.30
CA ILE A 403 -13.87 0.46 -1.81
C ILE A 403 -13.98 -0.38 -3.09
N TRP A 404 -13.09 -0.17 -4.07
CA TRP A 404 -13.08 -0.96 -5.31
C TRP A 404 -12.84 -2.44 -5.07
N LEU A 405 -11.96 -2.81 -4.14
CA LEU A 405 -11.77 -4.20 -3.73
C LEU A 405 -13.01 -4.80 -3.08
N SER A 406 -13.70 -4.03 -2.22
CA SER A 406 -14.91 -4.47 -1.53
C SER A 406 -16.05 -4.75 -2.52
N LEU A 407 -16.24 -3.86 -3.51
CA LEU A 407 -17.18 -4.04 -4.61
C LEU A 407 -16.90 -5.28 -5.43
N ALA A 408 -15.63 -5.47 -5.78
CA ALA A 408 -15.21 -6.63 -6.53
C ALA A 408 -15.59 -7.91 -5.77
N SER A 409 -15.32 -7.95 -4.46
CA SER A 409 -15.63 -9.10 -3.62
C SER A 409 -17.13 -9.34 -3.35
N ASN A 410 -18.01 -8.38 -3.69
CA ASN A 410 -19.44 -8.50 -3.45
C ASN A 410 -20.06 -9.59 -4.34
N ARG A 411 -20.89 -10.45 -3.73
CA ARG A 411 -21.48 -11.61 -4.42
C ARG A 411 -22.29 -11.22 -5.67
N TYR A 412 -23.13 -10.19 -5.60
CA TYR A 412 -23.99 -9.81 -6.73
C TYR A 412 -23.19 -9.23 -7.89
N ILE A 413 -22.20 -8.41 -7.58
CA ILE A 413 -21.29 -7.83 -8.57
C ILE A 413 -20.45 -8.94 -9.22
N SER A 414 -19.91 -9.87 -8.43
CA SER A 414 -19.20 -11.03 -8.97
C SER A 414 -20.08 -11.85 -9.92
N LEU A 415 -21.33 -12.14 -9.54
CA LEU A 415 -22.26 -12.89 -10.39
C LEU A 415 -22.60 -12.14 -11.69
N LEU A 416 -22.75 -10.81 -11.64
CA LEU A 416 -22.97 -9.98 -12.82
C LEU A 416 -21.78 -10.07 -13.78
N PHE A 417 -20.56 -9.88 -13.26
CA PHE A 417 -19.36 -9.95 -14.08
C PHE A 417 -19.07 -11.37 -14.59
N ASP A 418 -19.47 -12.42 -13.86
CA ASP A 418 -19.37 -13.80 -14.34
C ASP A 418 -20.32 -14.05 -15.51
N LYS A 419 -21.55 -13.53 -15.45
CA LYS A 419 -22.48 -13.58 -16.58
C LYS A 419 -21.94 -12.82 -17.79
N LEU A 420 -21.44 -11.60 -17.57
CA LEU A 420 -20.82 -10.78 -18.63
C LEU A 420 -19.62 -11.49 -19.25
N HIS A 421 -18.73 -12.04 -18.42
CA HIS A 421 -17.55 -12.76 -18.88
C HIS A 421 -17.94 -13.99 -19.71
N ARG A 422 -18.92 -14.79 -19.28
CA ARG A 422 -19.40 -15.95 -20.04
C ARG A 422 -20.04 -15.58 -21.37
N SER A 423 -20.83 -14.50 -21.39
CA SER A 423 -21.49 -14.00 -22.61
C SER A 423 -20.48 -13.47 -23.65
N LEU A 424 -19.42 -12.80 -23.17
CA LEU A 424 -18.46 -12.11 -24.02
C LEU A 424 -17.19 -12.93 -24.32
N SER A 425 -16.91 -13.99 -23.57
CA SER A 425 -15.76 -14.87 -23.82
C SER A 425 -16.08 -15.85 -24.94
N ARG A 426 -15.12 -16.06 -25.85
CA ARG A 426 -15.23 -17.05 -26.93
C ARG A 426 -15.03 -18.46 -26.37
N LYS A 427 -15.98 -18.97 -25.59
CA LYS A 427 -16.16 -20.42 -25.48
C LYS A 427 -17.19 -20.84 -26.51
N LYS A 428 -16.72 -21.11 -27.73
CA LYS A 428 -17.44 -22.06 -28.59
C LYS A 428 -17.42 -23.39 -27.84
N THR A 429 -18.58 -23.88 -27.44
CA THR A 429 -18.82 -25.31 -27.24
C THR A 429 -18.37 -26.01 -28.52
N LEU A 430 -17.23 -26.69 -28.44
CA LEU A 430 -16.86 -27.78 -29.34
C LEU A 430 -17.17 -29.06 -28.59
#